data_AF-A0A3E0BV84-F1
#
_entry.id   AF-A0A3E0BV84-F1
#
_cell.length_a   1.000
_cell.length_b   1.000
_cell.length_c   1.000
_cell.angle_alpha   90.00
_cell.angle_beta   90.00
_cell.angle_gamma   90.00
#
_symmetry.space_group_name_H-M   'P 1'
#
loop_
_entity.id
_entity.type
_entity.pdbx_description
1 polymer ?
#
loop_
_entity_poly.entity_id
_entity_poly.type
_entity_poly.pdbx_seq_one_letter_code
_entity_poly.pdbx_strand_id
1 'polypeptide(L)'
;MSPAGQTYIAACTNALAPTWPGAEKFVGAGERCRFFNRCSMCDKAIIFKEALPWVARRIHDLDDLRLIIPTPEWAINYEDERAGWQWVLDNWSNRKEVSESEVLARTDAYILPRIMRGAA
;
A
#
# COMPACT_ATOMS: atom_id res chain seq x y z
N MET A 1 18.93 5.28 -12.40
CA MET A 1 19.04 4.95 -10.97
C MET A 1 18.06 5.84 -10.24
N SER A 2 16.91 5.33 -9.79
CA SER A 2 16.04 6.14 -8.93
C SER A 2 16.77 6.40 -7.61
N PRO A 3 16.71 7.63 -7.06
CA PRO A 3 17.42 7.96 -5.83
C PRO A 3 16.89 7.10 -4.67
N ALA A 4 17.74 6.81 -3.69
CA ALA A 4 17.32 6.27 -2.41
C ALA A 4 16.14 7.12 -1.88
N GLY A 5 14.93 6.55 -1.80
CA GLY A 5 13.75 7.25 -1.29
C GLY A 5 12.43 7.09 -2.07
N GLN A 6 12.39 6.37 -3.20
CA GLN A 6 11.11 5.83 -3.70
C GLN A 6 11.13 4.32 -3.57
N THR A 7 10.88 3.82 -2.36
CA THR A 7 10.63 2.39 -2.19
C THR A 7 9.23 2.10 -2.71
N TYR A 8 9.16 1.63 -3.96
CA TYR A 8 7.91 1.19 -4.55
C TYR A 8 7.37 0.02 -3.73
N ILE A 9 6.27 0.23 -2.98
CA ILE A 9 5.55 -0.88 -2.33
C ILE A 9 5.08 -1.90 -3.37
N ALA A 10 4.76 -1.41 -4.57
CA ALA A 10 4.30 -2.21 -5.69
C ALA A 10 4.94 -1.75 -6.99
N ALA A 11 5.29 -2.69 -7.87
CA ALA A 11 5.41 -2.40 -9.30
C ALA A 11 4.04 -2.50 -9.98
N CYS A 12 3.90 -1.86 -11.14
CA CYS A 12 2.66 -1.86 -11.90
C CYS A 12 2.91 -2.38 -13.32
N THR A 13 2.13 -3.37 -13.75
CA THR A 13 2.22 -3.94 -15.11
C THR A 13 1.48 -3.11 -16.15
N ASN A 14 0.43 -2.39 -15.75
CA ASN A 14 -0.31 -1.48 -16.61
C ASN A 14 -0.99 -0.36 -15.81
N ALA A 15 -0.34 0.81 -15.72
CA ALA A 15 -0.89 1.96 -15.00
C ALA A 15 -2.04 2.66 -15.76
N LEU A 16 -2.27 2.36 -17.04
CA LEU A 16 -3.33 2.96 -17.85
C LEU A 16 -4.67 2.21 -17.74
N ALA A 17 -4.66 1.03 -17.12
CA ALA A 17 -5.85 0.20 -16.92
C ALA A 17 -5.87 -0.38 -15.49
N PRO A 18 -5.99 0.47 -14.45
CA PRO A 18 -6.16 0.00 -13.08
C PRO A 18 -7.46 -0.81 -12.92
N THR A 19 -7.43 -1.81 -12.04
CA THR A 19 -8.54 -2.77 -11.83
C THR A 19 -9.04 -2.81 -10.40
N TRP A 20 -8.50 -1.95 -9.53
CA TRP A 20 -9.00 -1.85 -8.17
C TRP A 20 -10.45 -1.32 -8.14
N PRO A 21 -11.27 -1.71 -7.15
CA PRO A 21 -12.69 -1.37 -7.13
C PRO A 21 -12.98 0.13 -7.22
N GLY A 22 -13.72 0.55 -8.26
CA GLY A 22 -14.09 1.94 -8.48
C GLY A 22 -13.04 2.81 -9.17
N ALA A 23 -11.98 2.22 -9.75
CA ALA A 23 -10.90 2.95 -10.41
C ALA A 23 -11.37 3.93 -11.49
N GLU A 24 -12.42 3.58 -12.22
CA GLU A 24 -13.03 4.39 -13.29
C GLU A 24 -13.56 5.75 -12.82
N LYS A 25 -13.82 5.90 -11.51
CA LYS A 25 -14.27 7.17 -10.92
C LYS A 25 -13.13 8.14 -10.63
N PHE A 26 -11.90 7.64 -10.58
CA PHE A 26 -10.74 8.40 -10.12
C PHE A 26 -9.61 8.49 -11.15
N VAL A 27 -9.59 7.61 -12.14
CA VAL A 27 -8.59 7.58 -13.21
C VAL A 27 -9.34 7.72 -14.53
N GLY A 28 -9.15 8.85 -15.21
CA GLY A 28 -9.76 9.11 -16.50
C GLY A 28 -9.28 8.17 -17.60
N ALA A 29 -10.03 8.09 -18.68
CA ALA A 29 -9.64 7.31 -19.86
C ALA A 29 -8.30 7.83 -20.41
N GLY A 30 -7.30 6.94 -20.51
CA GLY A 30 -5.95 7.28 -20.96
C GLY A 30 -5.05 7.92 -19.90
N GLU A 31 -5.55 8.14 -18.67
CA GLU A 31 -4.74 8.65 -17.57
C GLU A 31 -3.97 7.54 -16.85
N ARG A 32 -2.80 7.87 -16.33
CA ARG A 32 -2.00 6.95 -15.51
C ARG A 32 -2.52 6.95 -14.07
N CYS A 33 -2.83 5.76 -13.54
CA CYS A 33 -3.10 5.54 -12.13
C CYS A 33 -1.90 5.95 -11.26
N ARG A 34 -2.16 6.70 -10.18
CA ARG A 34 -1.16 7.15 -9.19
C ARG A 34 -1.53 6.79 -7.74
N PHE A 35 -2.53 5.94 -7.56
CA PHE A 35 -3.13 5.57 -6.27
C PHE A 35 -2.43 4.35 -5.66
N PHE A 36 -1.25 4.56 -5.06
CA PHE A 36 -0.50 3.46 -4.43
C PHE A 36 -1.25 2.78 -3.29
N ASN A 37 -2.06 3.54 -2.55
CA ASN A 37 -2.95 3.02 -1.52
C ASN A 37 -4.03 2.04 -2.05
N ARG A 38 -4.19 1.94 -3.37
CA ARG A 38 -5.10 0.99 -4.02
C ARG A 38 -4.39 -0.22 -4.64
N CYS A 39 -3.05 -0.26 -4.60
CA CYS A 39 -2.29 -1.34 -5.23
C CYS A 39 -2.56 -2.71 -4.61
N SER A 40 -2.86 -2.81 -3.32
CA SER A 40 -3.24 -4.08 -2.67
C SER A 40 -4.51 -4.73 -3.23
N MET A 41 -5.33 -3.95 -3.94
CA MET A 41 -6.62 -4.39 -4.51
C MET A 41 -6.59 -4.42 -6.04
N CYS A 42 -5.42 -4.28 -6.66
CA CYS A 42 -5.27 -4.13 -8.11
C CYS A 42 -4.53 -5.35 -8.70
N ASP A 43 -5.12 -6.01 -9.70
CA ASP A 43 -4.50 -7.16 -10.37
C ASP A 43 -3.26 -6.77 -11.22
N LYS A 44 -3.05 -5.47 -11.44
CA LYS A 44 -1.87 -4.93 -12.14
C LYS A 44 -0.70 -4.69 -11.20
N ALA A 45 -0.90 -4.82 -9.89
CA ALA A 45 0.15 -4.61 -8.89
C ALA A 45 0.96 -5.89 -8.66
N ILE A 46 2.27 -5.73 -8.59
CA ILE A 46 3.20 -6.79 -8.18
C ILE A 46 3.89 -6.30 -6.91
N ILE A 47 3.71 -7.04 -5.82
CA ILE A 47 4.39 -6.79 -4.54
C ILE A 47 5.60 -7.72 -4.48
N PHE A 48 6.78 -7.16 -4.22
CA PHE A 48 8.01 -7.94 -4.04
C PHE A 48 8.28 -8.12 -2.54
N LYS A 49 9.04 -9.16 -2.18
CA LYS A 49 9.39 -9.44 -0.77
C LYS A 49 10.06 -8.25 -0.09
N GLU A 50 10.84 -7.46 -0.83
CA GLU A 50 11.55 -6.28 -0.33
C GLU A 50 10.59 -5.17 0.12
N ALA A 51 9.34 -5.20 -0.35
CA ALA A 51 8.30 -4.25 0.03
C ALA A 51 7.56 -4.65 1.31
N LEU A 52 7.67 -5.90 1.78
CA LEU A 52 6.90 -6.39 2.93
C LEU A 52 7.07 -5.55 4.21
N PRO A 53 8.27 -5.06 4.58
CA PRO A 53 8.40 -4.18 5.75
C PRO A 53 7.61 -2.89 5.60
N TRP A 54 7.51 -2.35 4.37
CA TRP A 54 6.73 -1.15 4.07
C TRP A 54 5.22 -1.42 4.09
N VAL A 55 4.79 -2.61 3.64
CA VAL A 55 3.39 -3.06 3.77
C VAL A 55 3.01 -3.16 5.25
N ALA A 56 3.82 -3.85 6.06
CA ALA A 56 3.60 -3.99 7.50
C ALA A 56 3.60 -2.63 8.20
N ARG A 57 4.54 -1.75 7.84
CA ARG A 57 4.57 -0.37 8.34
C ARG A 57 3.29 0.37 8.02
N ARG A 58 2.81 0.29 6.78
CA ARG A 58 1.59 0.99 6.36
C ARG A 58 0.37 0.53 7.15
N ILE A 59 0.26 -0.77 7.46
CA ILE A 59 -0.82 -1.29 8.32
C ILE A 59 -0.75 -0.64 9.70
N HIS A 60 0.44 -0.56 10.32
CA HIS A 60 0.61 0.13 11.60
C HIS A 60 0.22 1.60 11.53
N ASP A 61 0.65 2.33 10.50
CA ASP A 61 0.29 3.75 10.33
C ASP A 61 -1.24 3.92 10.20
N LEU A 62 -1.93 3.01 9.51
CA LEU A 62 -3.39 3.04 9.34
C LEU A 62 -4.12 2.69 10.65
N ASP A 63 -3.61 1.71 11.41
CA ASP A 63 -4.15 1.33 12.72
C ASP A 63 -3.96 2.46 13.74
N ASP A 64 -2.83 3.17 13.72
CA ASP A 64 -2.59 4.37 14.53
C ASP A 64 -3.51 5.52 14.13
N LEU A 65 -3.70 5.77 12.84
CA LEU A 65 -4.65 6.77 12.34
C LEU A 65 -6.07 6.51 12.84
N ARG A 66 -6.48 5.23 12.95
CA ARG A 66 -7.79 4.83 13.46
C ARG A 66 -8.06 5.30 14.89
N LEU A 67 -7.01 5.49 15.68
CA LEU A 67 -7.12 5.95 17.07
C LEU A 67 -7.32 7.47 17.17
N ILE A 68 -7.05 8.20 16.09
CA ILE A 68 -6.99 9.67 16.10
C ILE A 68 -8.16 10.29 15.33
N ILE A 69 -8.68 9.62 14.29
CA ILE A 69 -9.77 10.12 13.47
C ILE A 69 -11.11 9.42 13.80
N PRO A 70 -12.27 10.09 13.59
CA PRO A 70 -13.57 9.47 13.84
C PRO A 70 -13.78 8.18 13.05
N THR A 71 -14.34 7.15 13.68
CA THR A 71 -14.53 5.81 13.07
C THR A 71 -15.21 5.84 11.70
N PRO A 72 -16.31 6.59 11.48
CA PRO A 72 -16.94 6.63 10.15
C PRO A 72 -16.03 7.24 9.07
N GLU A 73 -15.25 8.27 9.43
CA GLU A 73 -14.30 8.90 8.52
C GLU A 73 -13.14 7.95 8.21
N TRP A 74 -12.65 7.20 9.20
CA TRP A 74 -11.61 6.21 8.98
C TRP A 74 -12.08 5.10 8.03
N ALA A 75 -13.28 4.58 8.28
CA ALA A 75 -13.85 3.48 7.51
C ALA A 75 -13.92 3.83 6.02
N ILE A 76 -14.48 5.01 5.70
CA ILE A 76 -14.65 5.49 4.33
C ILE A 76 -13.32 5.62 3.58
N ASN A 77 -12.25 6.06 4.27
CA ASN A 77 -11.02 6.44 3.62
C ASN A 77 -9.93 5.37 3.62
N TYR A 78 -9.89 4.50 4.64
CA TYR A 78 -8.71 3.68 4.94
C TYR A 78 -8.99 2.20 5.20
N GLU A 79 -10.24 1.81 5.47
CA GLU A 79 -10.57 0.42 5.83
C GLU A 79 -10.18 -0.57 4.72
N ASP A 80 -10.57 -0.27 3.47
CA ASP A 80 -10.22 -1.08 2.31
C ASP A 80 -8.71 -1.18 2.09
N GLU A 81 -7.98 -0.07 2.24
CA GLU A 81 -6.52 -0.05 2.10
C GLU A 81 -5.88 -0.98 3.14
N ARG A 82 -6.30 -0.83 4.40
CA ARG A 82 -5.79 -1.61 5.53
C ARG A 82 -6.09 -3.10 5.36
N ALA A 83 -7.31 -3.43 4.96
CA ALA A 83 -7.72 -4.81 4.69
C ALA A 83 -6.92 -5.43 3.53
N GLY A 84 -6.74 -4.68 2.44
CA GLY A 84 -5.95 -5.14 1.30
C GLY A 84 -4.49 -5.40 1.65
N TRP A 85 -3.85 -4.51 2.40
CA TRP A 85 -2.46 -4.74 2.84
C TRP A 85 -2.35 -5.91 3.81
N GLN A 86 -3.29 -6.05 4.74
CA GLN A 86 -3.33 -7.21 5.63
C GLN A 86 -3.48 -8.52 4.83
N TRP A 87 -4.35 -8.53 3.81
CA TRP A 87 -4.52 -9.69 2.95
C TRP A 87 -3.22 -10.10 2.24
N VAL A 88 -2.41 -9.13 1.80
CA VAL A 88 -1.08 -9.40 1.20
C VAL A 88 -0.17 -10.14 2.18
N LEU A 89 -0.12 -9.71 3.44
CA LEU A 89 0.72 -10.37 4.45
C LEU A 89 0.16 -11.74 4.86
N ASP A 90 -1.16 -11.86 4.98
CA ASP A 90 -1.82 -13.09 5.39
C ASP A 90 -1.66 -14.21 4.36
N ASN A 91 -1.66 -13.87 3.07
CA ASN A 91 -1.55 -14.80 1.95
C ASN A 91 -0.12 -14.92 1.40
N TRP A 92 0.86 -14.26 2.03
CA TRP A 92 2.27 -14.42 1.63
C TRP A 92 2.77 -15.83 1.97
N SER A 93 3.35 -16.51 0.99
CA SER A 93 3.73 -17.92 1.12
C SER A 93 4.82 -18.16 2.16
N ASN A 94 5.77 -17.22 2.30
CA ASN A 94 6.86 -17.33 3.27
C ASN A 94 6.54 -16.55 4.56
N ARG A 95 6.04 -17.25 5.57
CA ARG A 95 5.70 -16.64 6.88
C ARG A 95 6.89 -16.09 7.64
N LYS A 96 8.11 -16.59 7.40
CA LYS A 96 9.33 -16.06 8.01
C LYS A 96 9.65 -14.66 7.50
N GLU A 97 9.53 -14.44 6.19
CA GLU A 97 9.69 -13.11 5.58
C GLU A 97 8.70 -12.09 6.15
N VAL A 98 7.45 -12.50 6.36
CA VAL A 98 6.41 -11.64 6.97
C VAL A 98 6.80 -11.29 8.41
N SER A 99 7.15 -12.28 9.24
CA SER A 99 7.52 -12.04 10.64
C SER A 99 8.76 -11.15 10.78
N GLU A 100 9.79 -11.37 9.95
CA GLU A 100 10.97 -10.50 9.91
C GLU A 100 10.60 -9.07 9.48
N SER A 101 9.70 -8.93 8.51
CA SER A 101 9.22 -7.63 8.03
C SER A 101 8.41 -6.86 9.06
N GLU A 102 7.59 -7.53 9.86
CA GLU A 102 6.84 -6.92 10.98
C GLU A 102 7.77 -6.36 12.06
N VAL A 103 8.92 -7.02 12.31
CA VAL A 103 9.94 -6.51 13.22
C VAL A 103 10.61 -5.28 12.62
N LEU A 104 11.00 -5.33 11.34
CA LEU A 104 11.65 -4.23 10.64
C LEU A 104 10.76 -2.98 10.52
N ALA A 105 9.46 -3.17 10.31
CA ALA A 105 8.47 -2.10 10.18
C ALA A 105 8.38 -1.16 11.40
N ARG A 106 8.85 -1.61 12.58
CA ARG A 106 8.87 -0.83 13.82
C ARG A 106 10.12 0.03 13.97
N THR A 107 11.05 -0.04 13.03
CA THR A 107 12.31 0.72 13.05
C THR A 107 12.20 1.99 12.21
N ASP A 108 13.05 2.98 12.50
CA ASP A 108 13.11 4.24 11.76
C ASP A 108 13.60 4.09 10.32
N ALA A 109 14.13 2.92 9.94
CA ALA A 109 14.52 2.62 8.57
C ALA A 109 13.31 2.51 7.62
N TYR A 110 12.11 2.31 8.15
CA TYR A 110 10.89 2.07 7.38
C TYR A 110 9.83 3.12 7.72
N ILE A 111 10.09 4.40 7.43
CA ILE A 111 9.15 5.51 7.63
C ILE A 111 8.44 5.87 6.32
N LEU A 112 7.11 5.81 6.32
CA LEU A 112 6.29 6.19 5.17
C LEU A 112 5.69 7.59 5.34
N PRO A 113 5.47 8.32 4.23
CA PRO A 113 4.62 9.51 4.27
C PRO A 113 3.18 9.10 4.60
N ARG A 114 2.47 9.97 5.33
CA ARG A 114 1.05 9.73 5.67
C ARG A 114 0.17 9.55 4.45
N ILE A 115 0.50 10.23 3.35
CA ILE A 115 -0.20 10.17 2.06
C ILE A 115 0.66 9.40 1.06
N MET A 116 0.12 8.29 0.55
CA MET A 116 0.78 7.42 -0.43
C MET A 116 0.31 7.75 -1.86
N ARG A 117 0.88 8.80 -2.46
CA ARG A 117 0.68 9.15 -3.89
C ARG A 117 1.94 8.88 -4.70
N GLY A 118 1.74 8.47 -5.95
CA GLY A 118 2.84 8.28 -6.90
C GLY A 118 3.50 9.59 -7.33
N ALA A 119 4.78 9.49 -7.72
CA ALA A 119 5.47 10.60 -8.37
C ALA A 119 4.74 11.02 -9.66
N ALA A 120 4.69 12.34 -9.89
CA ALA A 120 4.05 12.94 -11.06
C ALA A 120 4.78 12.59 -12.36
#